data_AF-A0A403N1T3-F1
#
_entry.id   AF-A0A403N1T3-F1
#
_cell.length_a   1.000
_cell.length_b   1.000
_cell.length_c   1.000
_cell.angle_alpha   90.00
_cell.angle_beta   90.00
_cell.angle_gamma   90.00
#
_symmetry.space_group_name_H-M   'P 1'
#
loop_
_entity.id
_entity.type
_entity.pdbx_description
1 polymer ?
#
loop_
_entity_poly.entity_id
_entity_poly.type
_entity_poly.pdbx_seq_one_letter_code
_entity_poly.pdbx_strand_id
1 'polypeptide(L)'
;METVLDVLKAMEKASAREIAARMKIEPRDALEMLNEQQEIGTVTFLNGYWLLSGIAPARTKTVKCGTLKPEASKEMTVKIGEQQLTDAIRENGPLTAEDLATMFDVTSRKVVATLANATGKGRLSRVKQDGKFRYCIPETTSAPEAVPEHEYVPKESESSITRYVTSAIDASTESDTVQVDDKPPLVLTESHPGCTRLPTPKEISRVIRKLRSALHQAELVRKSVIAAKKHEKTLNRMTRLLQELQQ
;
A
#
# COMPACT_ATOMS: atom_id res chain seq x y z
N MET A 1 3.97 13.80 45.75
CA MET A 1 3.20 13.02 44.78
C MET A 1 4.13 12.74 43.62
N GLU A 2 4.48 11.49 43.37
CA GLU A 2 5.26 11.14 42.18
C GLU A 2 4.34 11.23 40.95
N THR A 3 4.81 11.81 39.86
CA THR A 3 4.06 11.86 38.60
C THR A 3 4.64 10.87 37.59
N VAL A 4 3.84 10.52 36.58
CA VAL A 4 4.28 9.70 35.44
C VAL A 4 5.54 10.27 34.77
N LEU A 5 5.66 11.61 34.73
CA LEU A 5 6.81 12.30 34.18
C LEU A 5 8.07 12.11 35.03
N ASP A 6 7.95 12.08 36.37
CA ASP A 6 9.09 11.84 37.27
C ASP A 6 9.63 10.41 37.10
N VAL A 7 8.73 9.43 36.93
CA VAL A 7 9.11 8.04 36.65
C VAL A 7 9.83 7.93 35.30
N LEU A 8 9.31 8.59 34.26
CA LEU A 8 9.96 8.65 32.95
C LEU A 8 11.29 9.40 32.98
N LYS A 9 11.43 10.43 33.84
CA LYS A 9 12.69 11.16 34.05
C LYS A 9 13.74 10.29 34.75
N ALA A 10 13.31 9.42 35.66
CA ALA A 10 14.19 8.48 36.38
C ALA A 10 14.58 7.24 35.57
N MET A 11 13.83 6.89 34.51
CA MET A 11 14.08 5.68 33.70
C MET A 11 14.50 5.97 32.25
N GLU A 12 14.28 7.18 31.73
CA GLU A 12 14.40 7.65 30.34
C GLU A 12 13.52 6.92 29.30
N LYS A 13 13.32 5.61 29.48
CA LYS A 13 12.51 4.70 28.66
C LYS A 13 11.83 3.71 29.59
N ALA A 14 10.50 3.71 29.63
CA ALA A 14 9.75 2.74 30.43
C ALA A 14 8.48 2.28 29.69
N SER A 15 8.06 1.05 29.94
CA SER A 15 6.73 0.57 29.55
C SER A 15 5.68 1.06 30.55
N ALA A 16 4.42 1.15 30.10
CA ALA A 16 3.32 1.54 30.98
C ALA A 16 3.16 0.59 32.19
N ARG A 17 3.53 -0.69 32.03
CA ARG A 17 3.48 -1.69 33.11
C ARG A 17 4.55 -1.45 34.18
N GLU A 18 5.74 -1.00 33.81
CA GLU A 18 6.81 -0.66 34.76
C GLU A 18 6.50 0.64 35.51
N ILE A 19 5.92 1.62 34.81
CA ILE A 19 5.43 2.87 35.40
C ILE A 19 4.33 2.58 36.43
N ALA A 20 3.32 1.79 36.05
CA ALA A 20 2.24 1.33 36.91
C ALA A 20 2.76 0.60 38.17
N ALA A 21 3.76 -0.29 38.01
CA ALA A 21 4.36 -1.02 39.12
C ALA A 21 5.08 -0.11 40.13
N ARG A 22 5.76 0.96 39.67
CA ARG A 22 6.40 1.94 40.54
C ARG A 22 5.40 2.80 41.30
N MET A 23 4.39 3.32 40.60
CA MET A 23 3.36 4.18 41.19
C MET A 23 2.29 3.42 41.99
N LYS A 24 2.27 2.08 41.90
CA LYS A 24 1.24 1.19 42.47
C LYS A 24 -0.16 1.49 41.94
N ILE A 25 -0.25 1.84 40.66
CA ILE A 25 -1.47 2.17 39.92
C ILE A 25 -1.80 1.00 38.97
N GLU A 26 -3.06 0.85 38.55
CA GLU A 26 -3.40 -0.15 37.52
C GLU A 26 -2.72 0.22 36.18
N PRO A 27 -2.17 -0.74 35.39
CA PRO A 27 -1.61 -0.44 34.07
C PRO A 27 -2.60 0.23 33.10
N ARG A 28 -3.91 0.09 33.33
CA ARG A 28 -4.96 0.77 32.59
C ARG A 28 -4.94 2.29 32.84
N ASP A 29 -4.96 2.71 34.10
CA ASP A 29 -4.98 4.11 34.49
C ASP A 29 -3.63 4.78 34.18
N ALA A 30 -2.52 4.04 34.33
CA ALA A 30 -1.20 4.52 33.90
C ALA A 30 -1.14 4.79 32.39
N LEU A 31 -1.82 3.97 31.55
CA LEU A 31 -1.95 4.24 30.11
C LEU A 31 -2.84 5.46 29.82
N GLU A 32 -3.91 5.67 30.60
CA GLU A 32 -4.79 6.84 30.48
C GLU A 32 -4.00 8.14 30.74
N MET A 33 -3.29 8.21 31.87
CA MET A 33 -2.38 9.33 32.19
C MET A 33 -1.27 9.52 31.14
N LEU A 34 -0.69 8.44 30.60
CA LEU A 34 0.34 8.54 29.56
C LEU A 34 -0.20 9.08 28.23
N ASN A 35 -1.44 8.75 27.87
CA ASN A 35 -2.10 9.31 26.69
C ASN A 35 -2.35 10.81 26.85
N GLU A 36 -2.83 11.27 28.00
CA GLU A 36 -2.98 12.71 28.29
C GLU A 36 -1.65 13.47 28.12
N GLN A 37 -0.55 12.94 28.67
CA GLN A 37 0.79 13.52 28.52
C GLN A 37 1.33 13.46 27.08
N GLN A 38 0.83 12.52 26.25
CA GLN A 38 1.14 12.46 24.83
C GLN A 38 0.32 13.48 24.02
N GLU A 39 -0.95 13.73 24.37
CA GLU A 39 -1.78 14.77 23.75
C GLU A 39 -1.26 16.19 24.05
N ILE A 40 -0.73 16.40 25.26
CA ILE A 40 0.01 17.62 25.63
C ILE A 40 1.37 17.72 24.91
N GLY A 41 1.88 16.60 24.34
CA GLY A 41 3.14 16.53 23.62
C GLY A 41 4.39 16.39 24.50
N THR A 42 4.22 16.20 25.81
CA THR A 42 5.30 16.04 26.80
C THR A 42 5.92 14.64 26.79
N VAL A 43 5.19 13.63 26.31
CA VAL A 43 5.67 12.24 26.23
C VAL A 43 5.49 11.71 24.80
N THR A 44 6.45 10.91 24.33
CA THR A 44 6.38 10.20 23.05
C THR A 44 6.36 8.69 23.26
N PHE A 45 5.45 8.01 22.55
CA PHE A 45 5.41 6.54 22.50
C PHE A 45 6.17 6.03 21.28
N LEU A 46 7.26 5.28 21.49
CA LEU A 46 8.13 4.73 20.44
C LEU A 46 8.54 3.29 20.78
N ASN A 47 8.43 2.37 19.82
CA ASN A 47 8.87 0.98 19.91
C ASN A 47 8.35 0.19 21.15
N GLY A 48 7.16 0.53 21.66
CA GLY A 48 6.58 -0.11 22.85
C GLY A 48 6.92 0.57 24.18
N TYR A 49 7.75 1.62 24.16
CA TYR A 49 8.19 2.38 25.33
C TYR A 49 7.69 3.83 25.27
N TRP A 50 7.57 4.43 26.45
CA TRP A 50 7.28 5.84 26.67
C TRP A 50 8.57 6.57 27.01
N LEU A 51 8.76 7.77 26.44
CA LEU A 51 9.94 8.62 26.60
C LEU A 51 9.53 10.08 26.76
N LEU A 52 10.28 10.86 27.55
CA LEU A 52 10.05 12.31 27.66
C LEU A 52 10.40 13.04 26.36
N SER A 53 9.44 13.81 25.85
CA SER A 53 9.56 14.69 24.70
C SER A 53 10.37 15.93 25.10
N GLY A 54 11.70 15.85 25.03
CA GLY A 54 12.60 16.94 25.41
C GLY A 54 13.95 16.46 25.97
N ILE A 55 13.99 15.25 26.54
CA ILE A 55 15.27 14.55 26.73
C ILE A 55 15.59 13.89 25.39
N ALA A 56 16.51 14.50 24.64
CA ALA A 56 17.05 13.90 23.43
C ALA A 56 18.27 13.02 23.79
N PRO A 57 18.13 11.70 24.01
CA PRO A 57 19.29 10.83 23.98
C PRO A 57 19.88 10.91 22.58
N ALA A 58 21.14 11.32 22.49
CA ALA A 58 21.82 11.45 21.23
C ALA A 58 21.78 10.11 20.46
N ARG A 59 21.32 10.18 19.19
CA ARG A 59 21.31 9.10 18.20
C ARG A 59 20.36 7.91 18.52
N THR A 60 19.15 7.99 17.97
CA THR A 60 18.70 6.99 16.97
C THR A 60 17.54 7.57 16.14
N LYS A 61 17.73 7.67 14.82
CA LYS A 61 16.69 8.09 13.88
C LYS A 61 15.77 6.90 13.58
N THR A 62 14.47 6.98 13.83
CA THR A 62 13.44 6.22 13.07
C THR A 62 12.06 6.87 13.17
N VAL A 63 11.78 7.68 12.15
CA VAL A 63 10.47 8.02 11.56
C VAL A 63 9.23 7.36 12.19
N LYS A 64 8.33 8.18 12.75
CA LYS A 64 6.90 7.87 12.80
C LYS A 64 6.21 8.54 11.60
N CYS A 65 5.35 7.80 10.90
CA CYS A 65 4.60 8.34 9.78
C CYS A 65 3.43 9.18 10.30
N GLY A 66 3.41 10.47 9.95
CA GLY A 66 2.32 11.40 10.23
C GLY A 66 2.24 12.40 9.10
N THR A 67 1.15 12.35 8.32
CA THR A 67 1.01 13.09 7.07
C THR A 67 0.84 14.59 7.31
N LEU A 68 1.92 15.35 7.20
CA LEU A 68 1.87 16.78 6.84
C LEU A 68 2.90 17.08 5.74
N LYS A 69 2.42 17.81 4.75
CA LYS A 69 3.10 18.25 3.52
C LYS A 69 4.48 18.86 3.82
N PRO A 70 5.60 18.29 3.33
CA PRO A 70 6.91 18.93 3.49
C PRO A 70 7.08 20.03 2.44
N GLU A 71 7.10 21.29 2.88
CA GLU A 71 7.86 22.31 2.14
C GLU A 71 9.36 21.96 2.14
N ALA A 72 10.06 22.53 1.17
CA ALA A 72 11.41 22.10 0.82
C ALA A 72 12.46 22.48 1.88
N SER A 73 12.86 21.52 2.72
CA SER A 73 14.16 21.60 3.40
C SER A 73 15.25 20.94 2.54
N LYS A 74 16.21 21.76 2.10
CA LYS A 74 17.34 21.38 1.25
C LYS A 74 18.48 20.82 2.10
N GLU A 75 18.41 19.55 2.48
CA GLU A 75 19.60 18.82 2.95
C GLU A 75 20.18 17.96 1.82
N MET A 76 21.38 18.35 1.38
CA MET A 76 22.22 17.63 0.40
C MET A 76 22.78 16.34 0.98
N THR A 77 21.90 15.39 1.29
CA THR A 77 22.27 13.99 1.13
C THR A 77 22.29 13.70 -0.37
N VAL A 78 23.40 13.15 -0.89
CA VAL A 78 23.44 12.66 -2.27
C VAL A 78 22.48 11.46 -2.34
N LYS A 79 21.23 11.76 -2.67
CA LYS A 79 20.19 10.77 -2.94
C LYS A 79 20.58 10.11 -4.25
N ILE A 80 21.40 9.06 -4.17
CA ILE A 80 21.72 8.17 -5.29
C ILE A 80 20.41 7.77 -5.94
N GLY A 81 20.16 8.43 -7.07
CA GLY A 81 18.86 8.43 -7.72
C GLY A 81 18.66 7.18 -8.55
N GLU A 82 17.41 6.98 -8.95
CA GLU A 82 17.05 6.02 -9.99
C GLU A 82 17.94 6.19 -11.25
N GLN A 83 18.23 7.44 -11.62
CA GLN A 83 19.14 7.80 -12.70
C GLN A 83 20.55 7.28 -12.47
N GLN A 84 21.21 7.62 -11.35
CA GLN A 84 22.59 7.21 -11.06
C GLN A 84 22.79 5.68 -11.07
N LEU A 85 21.83 4.92 -10.54
CA LEU A 85 21.88 3.45 -10.63
C LEU A 85 21.65 2.95 -12.07
N THR A 86 20.80 3.63 -12.85
CA THR A 86 20.56 3.31 -14.27
C THR A 86 21.75 3.65 -15.16
N ASP A 87 22.44 4.76 -14.87
CA ASP A 87 23.62 5.22 -15.61
C ASP A 87 24.80 4.28 -15.35
N ALA A 88 25.02 3.84 -14.11
CA ALA A 88 26.01 2.80 -13.78
C ALA A 88 25.73 1.45 -14.50
N ILE A 89 24.46 1.06 -14.66
CA ILE A 89 24.05 -0.10 -15.48
C ILE A 89 24.27 0.15 -16.98
N ARG A 90 24.19 1.39 -17.45
CA ARG A 90 24.51 1.74 -18.85
C ARG A 90 26.00 1.57 -19.14
N GLU A 91 26.85 2.02 -18.22
CA GLU A 91 28.31 2.02 -18.37
C GLU A 91 28.94 0.64 -18.15
N ASN A 92 28.47 -0.10 -17.14
CA ASN A 92 29.04 -1.40 -16.74
C ASN A 92 28.24 -2.61 -17.26
N GLY A 93 27.15 -2.37 -17.98
CA GLY A 93 26.24 -3.41 -18.47
C GLY A 93 25.40 -4.07 -17.36
N PRO A 94 24.93 -5.31 -17.57
CA PRO A 94 24.10 -6.04 -16.62
C PRO A 94 24.78 -6.15 -15.25
N LEU A 95 24.20 -5.58 -14.18
CA LEU A 95 24.79 -5.59 -12.83
C LEU A 95 23.85 -6.23 -11.80
N THR A 96 24.43 -6.82 -10.74
CA THR A 96 23.63 -7.25 -9.58
C THR A 96 23.40 -6.08 -8.61
N ALA A 97 22.38 -6.23 -7.75
CA ALA A 97 22.15 -5.27 -6.67
C ALA A 97 23.21 -5.33 -5.54
N GLU A 98 24.08 -6.34 -5.53
CA GLU A 98 25.23 -6.44 -4.63
C GLU A 98 26.40 -5.60 -5.18
N ASP A 99 26.69 -5.71 -6.48
CA ASP A 99 27.72 -4.89 -7.16
C ASP A 99 27.37 -3.39 -7.04
N LEU A 100 26.12 -3.03 -7.33
CA LEU A 100 25.59 -1.67 -7.18
C LEU A 100 25.53 -1.20 -5.71
N ALA A 101 25.45 -2.10 -4.74
CA ALA A 101 25.54 -1.74 -3.32
C ALA A 101 26.97 -1.30 -2.95
N THR A 102 27.96 -2.05 -3.43
CA THR A 102 29.39 -1.78 -3.22
C THR A 102 29.87 -0.52 -3.94
N MET A 103 29.47 -0.28 -5.20
CA MET A 103 29.91 0.90 -5.95
C MET A 103 29.38 2.23 -5.38
N PHE A 104 28.26 2.21 -4.68
CA PHE A 104 27.56 3.41 -4.21
C PHE A 104 27.55 3.57 -2.68
N ASP A 105 28.20 2.65 -1.93
CA ASP A 105 28.14 2.57 -0.46
C ASP A 105 26.71 2.56 0.11
N VAL A 106 25.79 1.84 -0.56
CA VAL A 106 24.37 1.75 -0.18
C VAL A 106 23.99 0.32 0.17
N THR A 107 23.14 0.14 1.19
CA THR A 107 22.58 -1.18 1.52
C THR A 107 21.83 -1.78 0.31
N SER A 108 22.09 -3.06 0.01
CA SER A 108 21.48 -3.76 -1.13
C SER A 108 19.95 -3.72 -1.10
N ARG A 109 19.33 -3.65 0.09
CA ARG A 109 17.87 -3.44 0.25
C ARG A 109 17.39 -2.12 -0.38
N LYS A 110 18.13 -1.02 -0.19
CA LYS A 110 17.79 0.29 -0.77
C LYS A 110 18.05 0.32 -2.28
N VAL A 111 19.12 -0.33 -2.75
CA VAL A 111 19.37 -0.54 -4.19
C VAL A 111 18.21 -1.32 -4.83
N VAL A 112 17.85 -2.49 -4.29
CA VAL A 112 16.73 -3.31 -4.78
C VAL A 112 15.41 -2.54 -4.77
N ALA A 113 15.12 -1.74 -3.75
CA ALA A 113 13.90 -0.94 -3.69
C ALA A 113 13.85 0.14 -4.80
N THR A 114 14.96 0.84 -5.04
CA THR A 114 15.05 1.84 -6.13
C THR A 114 14.96 1.17 -7.51
N LEU A 115 15.66 0.05 -7.72
CA LEU A 115 15.61 -0.71 -8.97
C LEU A 115 14.23 -1.32 -9.23
N ALA A 116 13.52 -1.79 -8.19
CA ALA A 116 12.14 -2.27 -8.31
C ALA A 116 11.19 -1.15 -8.81
N ASN A 117 11.38 0.09 -8.36
CA ASN A 117 10.64 1.24 -8.89
C ASN A 117 10.99 1.52 -10.36
N ALA A 118 12.27 1.44 -10.74
CA ALA A 118 12.72 1.62 -12.13
C ALA A 118 12.14 0.53 -13.07
N THR A 119 12.15 -0.73 -12.62
CA THR A 119 11.54 -1.86 -13.34
C THR A 119 10.02 -1.74 -13.41
N GLY A 120 9.35 -1.29 -12.34
CA GLY A 120 7.91 -1.01 -12.36
C GLY A 120 7.51 0.10 -13.35
N LYS A 121 8.43 1.01 -13.66
CA LYS A 121 8.29 2.05 -14.70
C LYS A 121 8.73 1.60 -16.10
N GLY A 122 9.19 0.36 -16.27
CA GLY A 122 9.71 -0.16 -17.54
C GLY A 122 11.08 0.40 -17.96
N ARG A 123 11.82 1.09 -17.08
CA ARG A 123 13.14 1.67 -17.39
C ARG A 123 14.32 0.70 -17.24
N LEU A 124 14.11 -0.40 -16.50
CA LEU A 124 15.09 -1.47 -16.29
C LEU A 124 14.41 -2.83 -16.38
N SER A 125 14.96 -3.76 -17.14
CA SER A 125 14.57 -5.16 -17.14
C SER A 125 15.37 -5.93 -16.08
N ARG A 126 14.78 -6.98 -15.50
CA ARG A 126 15.45 -7.85 -14.53
C ARG A 126 15.57 -9.26 -15.11
N VAL A 127 16.79 -9.65 -15.46
CA VAL A 127 17.10 -10.94 -16.09
C VAL A 127 17.74 -11.85 -15.05
N LYS A 128 17.45 -13.15 -15.10
CA LYS A 128 18.15 -14.16 -14.28
C LYS A 128 19.30 -14.74 -15.08
N GLN A 129 20.53 -14.48 -14.65
CA GLN A 129 21.77 -15.01 -15.24
C GLN A 129 22.60 -15.64 -14.11
N ASP A 130 23.17 -16.82 -14.36
CA ASP A 130 24.04 -17.53 -13.41
C ASP A 130 23.45 -17.70 -11.99
N GLY A 131 22.14 -17.96 -11.94
CA GLY A 131 21.38 -18.09 -10.70
C GLY A 131 21.03 -16.77 -9.98
N LYS A 132 21.73 -15.67 -10.28
CA LYS A 132 21.52 -14.33 -9.71
C LYS A 132 20.57 -13.47 -10.58
N PHE A 133 20.01 -12.42 -9.97
CA PHE A 133 19.26 -11.40 -10.72
C PHE A 133 20.20 -10.25 -11.12
N ARG A 134 20.33 -10.01 -12.43
CA ARG A 134 21.01 -8.85 -12.99
C ARG A 134 19.96 -7.87 -13.54
N TYR A 135 20.27 -6.58 -13.45
CA TYR A 135 19.44 -5.51 -13.98
C TYR A 135 20.08 -4.97 -15.25
N CYS A 136 19.28 -4.85 -16.30
CA CYS A 136 19.69 -4.38 -17.63
C CYS A 136 18.80 -3.21 -18.05
N ILE A 137 19.29 -2.35 -18.94
CA ILE A 137 18.42 -1.40 -19.63
C ILE A 137 17.67 -2.20 -20.73
N PRO A 138 16.33 -2.12 -20.82
CA PRO A 138 15.62 -2.62 -21.99
C PRO A 138 15.97 -1.68 -23.14
N GLU A 139 16.54 -2.23 -24.21
CA GLU A 139 16.80 -1.48 -25.43
C GLU A 139 15.47 -1.07 -26.06
N THR A 140 15.03 0.15 -25.76
CA THR A 140 14.04 0.84 -26.58
C THR A 140 14.68 1.02 -27.95
N THR A 141 14.23 0.24 -28.93
CA THR A 141 14.66 0.32 -30.33
C THR A 141 14.29 1.67 -30.93
N SER A 142 15.12 2.67 -30.71
CA SER A 142 15.27 3.81 -31.60
C SER A 142 16.23 3.41 -32.71
N ALA A 143 15.88 3.78 -33.95
CA ALA A 143 16.50 3.27 -35.17
C ALA A 143 18.05 3.28 -35.17
N PRO A 144 18.70 2.20 -35.62
CA PRO A 144 20.07 2.26 -36.13
C PRO A 144 20.04 2.87 -37.55
N GLU A 145 20.28 4.17 -37.66
CA GLU A 145 20.49 4.82 -38.96
C GLU A 145 21.97 4.80 -39.33
N ALA A 146 22.38 3.73 -40.05
CA ALA A 146 23.63 3.65 -40.78
C ALA A 146 23.51 2.61 -41.91
N VAL A 147 23.20 3.10 -43.11
CA VAL A 147 23.07 2.39 -44.41
C VAL A 147 23.84 3.29 -45.40
N PRO A 148 24.69 2.80 -46.33
CA PRO A 148 24.29 1.82 -47.36
C PRO A 148 25.37 0.82 -47.85
N GLU A 149 25.04 0.17 -48.99
CA GLU A 149 25.80 -0.78 -49.82
C GLU A 149 25.77 -2.25 -49.33
N HIS A 150 25.30 -3.26 -50.08
CA HIS A 150 25.01 -3.38 -51.52
C HIS A 150 23.63 -4.01 -51.86
N GLU A 151 22.89 -3.33 -52.75
CA GLU A 151 22.43 -3.84 -54.07
C GLU A 151 22.20 -5.35 -54.31
N TYR A 152 20.93 -5.78 -54.43
CA TYR A 152 20.35 -6.28 -55.71
C TYR A 152 18.80 -6.32 -55.64
N VAL A 153 18.13 -6.26 -56.81
CA VAL A 153 16.69 -5.95 -56.95
C VAL A 153 15.91 -7.17 -57.57
N PRO A 154 14.64 -7.10 -58.03
CA PRO A 154 13.50 -7.76 -57.38
C PRO A 154 12.84 -8.89 -58.21
N LYS A 155 11.76 -9.49 -57.68
CA LYS A 155 10.59 -9.87 -58.50
C LYS A 155 9.26 -9.57 -57.80
N GLU A 156 8.33 -9.04 -58.60
CA GLU A 156 7.00 -8.55 -58.22
C GLU A 156 5.90 -9.58 -58.52
N SER A 157 4.74 -9.45 -57.85
CA SER A 157 3.36 -9.73 -58.33
C SER A 157 2.43 -9.69 -57.10
N GLU A 158 1.73 -8.60 -56.79
CA GLU A 158 0.62 -7.90 -57.47
C GLU A 158 -0.80 -8.47 -57.23
N SER A 159 -1.76 -7.53 -57.19
CA SER A 159 -3.21 -7.65 -57.04
C SER A 159 -3.77 -7.98 -55.63
N SER A 160 -4.55 -7.11 -54.96
CA SER A 160 -5.82 -6.44 -55.33
C SER A 160 -7.04 -7.38 -55.21
N ILE A 161 -8.24 -7.00 -54.73
CA ILE A 161 -8.77 -5.68 -54.29
C ILE A 161 -9.99 -5.86 -53.35
N THR A 162 -10.31 -4.81 -52.61
CA THR A 162 -11.52 -4.47 -51.82
C THR A 162 -12.84 -5.24 -52.01
N ARG A 163 -13.61 -5.40 -50.90
CA ARG A 163 -15.02 -4.95 -50.79
C ARG A 163 -15.57 -4.97 -49.35
N TYR A 164 -16.30 -3.90 -48.99
CA TYR A 164 -17.20 -3.81 -47.83
C TYR A 164 -18.61 -4.26 -48.24
N VAL A 165 -19.45 -4.70 -47.30
CA VAL A 165 -20.89 -4.34 -47.17
C VAL A 165 -21.54 -4.94 -45.89
N THR A 166 -22.38 -4.11 -45.27
CA THR A 166 -23.46 -4.27 -44.27
C THR A 166 -24.41 -5.49 -44.47
N SER A 167 -25.37 -5.90 -43.62
CA SER A 167 -25.86 -5.62 -42.24
C SER A 167 -27.06 -6.59 -41.98
N ALA A 168 -27.38 -6.96 -40.72
CA ALA A 168 -28.71 -7.37 -40.18
C ALA A 168 -28.53 -8.01 -38.78
N ILE A 169 -29.08 -7.49 -37.67
CA ILE A 169 -30.44 -7.70 -37.09
C ILE A 169 -30.83 -9.20 -36.95
N ASP A 170 -31.47 -9.70 -35.89
CA ASP A 170 -32.04 -9.07 -34.67
C ASP A 170 -32.06 -10.12 -33.51
N ALA A 171 -32.59 -9.96 -32.29
CA ALA A 171 -33.46 -8.94 -31.68
C ALA A 171 -33.20 -8.78 -30.16
N SER A 172 -33.87 -7.80 -29.53
CA SER A 172 -34.07 -7.69 -28.08
C SER A 172 -35.36 -8.39 -27.63
N THR A 173 -35.46 -8.81 -26.37
CA THR A 173 -36.76 -9.00 -25.70
C THR A 173 -36.66 -8.64 -24.23
N GLU A 174 -37.44 -7.65 -23.82
CA GLU A 174 -37.61 -7.24 -22.43
C GLU A 174 -38.61 -8.17 -21.73
N SER A 175 -38.41 -8.46 -20.44
CA SER A 175 -39.44 -9.06 -19.59
C SER A 175 -39.19 -8.68 -18.14
N ASP A 176 -40.00 -7.72 -17.68
CA ASP A 176 -40.12 -7.30 -16.30
C ASP A 176 -40.76 -8.42 -15.45
N THR A 177 -40.13 -8.81 -14.33
CA THR A 177 -40.83 -9.43 -13.19
C THR A 177 -40.03 -9.23 -11.90
N VAL A 178 -40.71 -8.70 -10.88
CA VAL A 178 -40.20 -8.59 -9.51
C VAL A 178 -40.28 -9.95 -8.82
N GLN A 179 -39.16 -10.45 -8.29
CA GLN A 179 -39.18 -11.39 -7.17
C GLN A 179 -38.18 -10.97 -6.08
N VAL A 180 -38.65 -11.04 -4.83
CA VAL A 180 -37.89 -10.78 -3.62
C VAL A 180 -37.32 -12.11 -3.14
N ASP A 181 -36.04 -12.35 -3.41
CA ASP A 181 -35.28 -13.41 -2.76
C ASP A 181 -34.48 -12.84 -1.59
N ASP A 182 -35.03 -13.02 -0.40
CA ASP A 182 -34.31 -12.83 0.85
C ASP A 182 -33.13 -13.81 0.94
N LYS A 183 -32.04 -13.38 1.61
CA LYS A 183 -30.79 -14.13 1.86
C LYS A 183 -29.89 -14.32 0.62
N PRO A 184 -28.77 -13.56 0.48
CA PRO A 184 -27.71 -13.93 -0.45
C PRO A 184 -27.05 -15.22 0.05
N PRO A 185 -27.16 -16.36 -0.65
CA PRO A 185 -26.44 -17.54 -0.23
C PRO A 185 -24.97 -17.30 -0.58
N LEU A 186 -24.10 -17.38 0.43
CA LEU A 186 -22.64 -17.46 0.25
C LEU A 186 -22.29 -18.83 -0.34
N VAL A 187 -22.77 -19.12 -1.55
CA VAL A 187 -22.26 -20.21 -2.37
C VAL A 187 -20.91 -19.74 -2.91
N LEU A 188 -19.89 -19.91 -2.07
CA LEU A 188 -18.61 -20.38 -2.59
C LEU A 188 -18.97 -21.59 -3.46
N THR A 189 -18.95 -21.42 -4.79
CA THR A 189 -19.21 -22.52 -5.71
C THR A 189 -18.30 -23.66 -5.30
N GLU A 190 -18.91 -24.73 -4.81
CA GLU A 190 -18.20 -25.90 -4.34
C GLU A 190 -17.19 -26.29 -5.42
N SER A 191 -15.96 -26.58 -4.98
CA SER A 191 -14.93 -27.09 -5.88
C SER A 191 -15.50 -28.32 -6.59
N HIS A 192 -15.88 -28.15 -7.84
CA HIS A 192 -16.41 -29.22 -8.67
C HIS A 192 -15.46 -30.42 -8.56
N PRO A 193 -15.89 -31.58 -8.04
CA PRO A 193 -15.00 -32.68 -7.67
C PRO A 193 -14.48 -33.36 -8.94
N GLY A 194 -13.45 -32.76 -9.54
CA GLY A 194 -12.92 -33.13 -10.85
C GLY A 194 -12.01 -32.09 -11.50
N CYS A 195 -11.93 -30.85 -11.00
CA CYS A 195 -11.09 -29.82 -11.62
C CYS A 195 -9.73 -29.65 -10.91
N THR A 196 -8.75 -30.49 -11.27
CA THR A 196 -7.32 -30.30 -10.96
C THR A 196 -6.67 -29.14 -11.73
N ARG A 197 -7.47 -28.26 -12.37
CA ARG A 197 -7.02 -27.13 -13.17
C ARG A 197 -6.76 -25.92 -12.25
N LEU A 198 -5.51 -25.48 -12.21
CA LEU A 198 -5.14 -24.24 -11.50
C LEU A 198 -5.95 -23.05 -12.07
N PRO A 199 -6.65 -22.27 -11.22
CA PRO A 199 -7.46 -21.13 -11.65
C PRO A 199 -6.58 -20.05 -12.27
N THR A 200 -7.06 -19.38 -13.32
CA THR A 200 -6.23 -18.42 -14.04
C THR A 200 -5.97 -17.16 -13.21
N PRO A 201 -4.81 -16.47 -13.36
CA PRO A 201 -4.56 -15.21 -12.68
C PRO A 201 -5.63 -14.14 -12.92
N LYS A 202 -6.33 -14.20 -14.07
CA LYS A 202 -7.47 -13.33 -14.40
C LYS A 202 -8.72 -13.67 -13.58
N GLU A 203 -9.05 -14.95 -13.38
CA GLU A 203 -10.13 -15.40 -12.49
C GLU A 203 -9.87 -14.98 -11.04
N ILE A 204 -8.67 -15.30 -10.51
CA ILE A 204 -8.24 -14.90 -9.15
C ILE A 204 -8.40 -13.38 -8.98
N SER A 205 -7.94 -12.60 -9.96
CA SER A 205 -8.09 -11.14 -9.94
C SER A 205 -9.55 -10.66 -10.02
N ARG A 206 -10.46 -11.39 -10.67
CA ARG A 206 -11.90 -11.08 -10.68
C ARG A 206 -12.52 -11.37 -9.31
N VAL A 207 -12.20 -12.50 -8.69
CA VAL A 207 -12.67 -12.88 -7.35
C VAL A 207 -12.19 -11.86 -6.31
N ILE A 208 -10.90 -11.48 -6.32
CA ILE A 208 -10.35 -10.46 -5.42
C ILE A 208 -11.09 -9.12 -5.56
N ARG A 209 -11.42 -8.68 -6.79
CA ARG A 209 -12.20 -7.45 -7.00
C ARG A 209 -13.61 -7.56 -6.42
N LYS A 210 -14.33 -8.67 -6.69
CA LYS A 210 -15.67 -8.92 -6.12
C LYS A 210 -15.67 -8.94 -4.59
N LEU A 211 -14.68 -9.60 -3.97
CA LEU A 211 -14.55 -9.65 -2.52
C LEU A 211 -14.24 -8.26 -1.92
N ARG A 212 -13.38 -7.46 -2.56
CA ARG A 212 -13.10 -6.07 -2.14
C ARG A 212 -14.34 -5.17 -2.23
N SER A 213 -15.14 -5.29 -3.30
CA SER A 213 -16.38 -4.52 -3.41
C SER A 213 -17.41 -4.96 -2.38
N ALA A 214 -17.56 -6.27 -2.13
CA ALA A 214 -18.47 -6.78 -1.10
C ALA A 214 -18.08 -6.31 0.32
N LEU A 215 -16.77 -6.35 0.63
CA LEU A 215 -16.22 -5.82 1.88
C LEU A 215 -16.54 -4.32 2.04
N HIS A 216 -16.31 -3.51 1.00
CA HIS A 216 -16.61 -2.08 1.03
C HIS A 216 -18.10 -1.80 1.30
N GLN A 217 -19.01 -2.56 0.69
CA GLN A 217 -20.45 -2.43 0.96
C GLN A 217 -20.80 -2.82 2.41
N ALA A 218 -20.22 -3.92 2.92
CA ALA A 218 -20.42 -4.33 4.31
C ALA A 218 -19.90 -3.28 5.32
N GLU A 219 -18.78 -2.62 5.03
CA GLU A 219 -18.28 -1.50 5.83
C GLU A 219 -19.20 -0.27 5.79
N LEU A 220 -19.79 0.04 4.63
CA LEU A 220 -20.76 1.13 4.49
C LEU A 220 -22.02 0.86 5.32
N VAL A 221 -22.55 -0.36 5.25
CA VAL A 221 -23.68 -0.81 6.09
C VAL A 221 -23.32 -0.78 7.58
N ARG A 222 -22.12 -1.21 7.97
CA ARG A 222 -21.66 -1.10 9.36
C ARG A 222 -21.63 0.37 9.83
N LYS A 223 -21.15 1.30 8.99
CA LYS A 223 -21.12 2.74 9.32
C LYS A 223 -22.53 3.31 9.47
N SER A 224 -23.47 2.98 8.58
CA SER A 224 -24.86 3.46 8.67
C SER A 224 -25.59 2.89 9.88
N VAL A 225 -25.43 1.60 10.21
CA VAL A 225 -26.00 0.98 11.41
C VAL A 225 -25.45 1.61 12.71
N ILE A 226 -24.15 1.92 12.76
CA ILE A 226 -23.56 2.63 13.92
C ILE A 226 -24.15 4.05 14.05
N ALA A 227 -24.38 4.76 12.94
CA ALA A 227 -25.04 6.06 12.95
C ALA A 227 -26.50 5.96 13.42
N ALA A 228 -27.29 5.03 12.85
CA ALA A 228 -28.67 4.78 13.25
C ALA A 228 -28.78 4.49 14.76
N LYS A 229 -27.91 3.63 15.31
CA LYS A 229 -27.86 3.33 16.75
C LYS A 229 -27.47 4.53 17.63
N LYS A 230 -26.76 5.54 17.10
CA LYS A 230 -26.55 6.81 17.80
C LYS A 230 -27.83 7.65 17.82
N HIS A 231 -28.53 7.74 16.69
CA HIS A 231 -29.81 8.47 16.61
C HIS A 231 -30.88 7.83 17.50
N GLU A 232 -31.00 6.50 17.50
CA GLU A 232 -31.88 5.72 18.40
C GLU A 232 -31.63 6.07 19.87
N LYS A 233 -30.36 6.08 20.31
CA LYS A 233 -29.99 6.49 21.69
C LYS A 233 -30.38 7.94 22.00
N THR A 234 -30.21 8.86 21.05
CA THR A 234 -30.62 10.26 21.21
C THR A 234 -32.14 10.38 21.34
N LEU A 235 -32.91 9.69 20.49
CA LEU A 235 -34.37 9.67 20.56
C LEU A 235 -34.84 9.09 21.90
N ASN A 236 -34.32 7.92 22.31
CA ASN A 236 -34.66 7.31 23.60
C ASN A 236 -34.34 8.25 24.79
N ARG A 237 -33.26 9.03 24.73
CA ARG A 237 -32.96 10.07 25.71
C ARG A 237 -33.99 11.21 25.70
N MET A 238 -34.40 11.68 24.52
CA MET A 238 -35.42 12.72 24.39
C MET A 238 -36.79 12.24 24.89
N THR A 239 -37.20 11.03 24.52
CA THR A 239 -38.45 10.40 24.99
C THR A 239 -38.47 10.29 26.52
N ARG A 240 -37.35 9.89 27.13
CA ARG A 240 -37.23 9.85 28.60
C ARG A 240 -37.37 11.23 29.24
N LEU A 241 -36.72 12.27 28.69
CA LEU A 241 -36.86 13.64 29.20
C LEU A 241 -38.28 14.18 29.05
N LEU A 242 -38.98 13.84 27.96
CA LEU A 242 -40.40 14.19 27.80
C LEU A 242 -41.30 13.48 28.82
N GLN A 243 -41.00 12.22 29.15
CA GLN A 243 -41.71 11.47 30.19
C GLN A 243 -41.44 12.05 31.60
N GLU A 244 -40.20 12.47 31.89
CA GLU A 244 -39.83 13.13 33.15
C GLU A 244 -40.49 14.53 33.30
N LEU A 245 -40.90 15.19 32.21
CA LEU A 245 -41.68 16.44 32.22
C LEU A 245 -43.20 16.24 32.35
N GLN A 246 -43.68 14.99 32.30
CA GLN A 246 -45.11 14.62 32.41
C GLN A 246 -45.46 14.02 33.78
N GLN A 247 -44.51 13.96 34.72
CA GLN A 247 -44.66 13.50 36.10
C GLN A 247 -44.56 14.66 37.09
#